data_AF-A0A4V4HV25-F1
#
_entry.id   AF-A0A4V4HV25-F1
#
_cell.length_a   1.000
_cell.length_b   1.000
_cell.length_c   1.000
_cell.angle_alpha   90.00
_cell.angle_beta   90.00
_cell.angle_gamma   90.00
#
_symmetry.space_group_name_H-M   'P 1'
#
loop_
_entity.id
_entity.type
_entity.pdbx_description
1 polymer ?
#
loop_
_entity_poly.entity_id
_entity_poly.type
_entity_poly.pdbx_seq_one_letter_code
_entity_poly.pdbx_strand_id
1 'polypeptide(L)'
;MILTGADPEIDYPLTISTFYFGLWLFTFVITSRYESRINVQSTEKGFKRTQSWFWMMPASLTSAVALPLLMEALIHMSSLPVLIMLFPLIHLIESLTLFIFVAQSRSSKRLSLETVGIAVFITLILYNEYRLTIPGIICGVGAFTMTGLSRAFFVMASHKMNDHGDQISSSYHSYILMTTTFGLLMSGCLAYARERNILEFYPEPGALALFFISSITVVAAGFSGTSMLAYTPSSFSAGKYLDARTPFAISDVVVSGLSGILVLLISLAFGPISVISWIQFTSYFLAIYCLIGYSKIDIFLENTLGYIQRRLHYQLSNAAPSPTPRRIPFFILKISFTTLAIVALYVLSLSQLFRLQLGPVSSMDNLYTPVSSSFDIVISAYKETPESIERMLKAIKSTSYLSSHNTRVLIYTKDPTVSLSMLKSSTGADIVERLPNLGREGGTYLSHIVTRWNDLAAQTMFIQAHAHNIRELIPRIDSYLVPQTGMLSLGFSESTCSCNNCGDRFGWTDDWAMVPSLYESIYGSSCTDSTKILLSYKGQFIASARRIRGISRGIYEDLLSAITSESGWSHDSRFVKENDSPDNPSFGFSVERVWGLLMQCASDDRVSTKCPSLLSGMKTGGDVGDCQCLDSQ
;
A
#
# COMPACT_ATOMS: atom_id res chain seq x y z
N MET A 1 -3.39 10.83 9.40
CA MET A 1 -3.28 11.04 7.94
C MET A 1 -1.98 11.74 7.51
N ILE A 2 -1.29 12.47 8.39
CA ILE A 2 0.04 13.06 8.10
C ILE A 2 1.19 12.21 8.72
N LEU A 3 0.86 11.07 9.33
CA LEU A 3 1.84 10.15 9.95
C LEU A 3 2.71 9.37 8.92
N THR A 4 2.49 9.55 7.62
CA THR A 4 3.25 8.85 6.56
C THR A 4 4.35 9.71 5.93
N GLY A 5 4.57 10.93 6.44
CA GLY A 5 5.48 11.92 5.83
C GLY A 5 6.66 12.34 6.71
N ALA A 6 6.82 11.79 7.90
CA ALA A 6 7.93 12.09 8.80
C ALA A 6 8.45 10.79 9.41
N ASP A 7 9.64 10.38 8.96
CA ASP A 7 10.54 9.32 9.47
C ASP A 7 9.96 7.91 9.79
N PRO A 8 10.78 6.85 9.70
CA PRO A 8 10.28 5.46 9.61
C PRO A 8 9.88 4.81 10.96
N GLU A 9 9.68 5.56 12.04
CA GLU A 9 9.66 4.96 13.40
C GLU A 9 8.30 4.65 14.03
N ILE A 10 7.17 4.82 13.33
CA ILE A 10 5.85 4.51 13.94
C ILE A 10 5.25 3.21 13.39
N ASP A 11 5.90 2.08 13.70
CA ASP A 11 5.43 0.71 13.43
C ASP A 11 4.54 0.17 14.57
N TYR A 12 3.62 1.00 15.08
CA TYR A 12 2.76 0.65 16.22
C TYR A 12 1.25 0.74 15.93
N PRO A 13 0.73 0.12 14.85
CA PRO A 13 -0.67 0.22 14.44
C PRO A 13 -1.67 -0.24 15.52
N LEU A 14 -1.32 -1.28 16.30
CA LEU A 14 -2.16 -1.83 17.36
C LEU A 14 -2.15 -0.94 18.59
N THR A 15 -0.99 -0.40 18.97
CA THR A 15 -0.90 0.59 20.06
C THR A 15 -1.69 1.86 19.72
N ILE A 16 -1.55 2.39 18.50
CA ILE A 16 -2.34 3.54 18.03
C ILE A 16 -3.84 3.24 18.11
N SER A 17 -4.26 2.06 17.63
CA SER A 17 -5.66 1.63 17.70
C SER A 17 -6.16 1.55 19.16
N THR A 18 -5.32 1.06 20.07
CA THR A 18 -5.61 0.98 21.51
C THR A 18 -5.84 2.35 22.11
N PHE A 19 -4.99 3.33 21.78
CA PHE A 19 -5.19 4.72 22.20
C PHE A 19 -6.49 5.31 21.65
N TYR A 20 -6.81 5.05 20.37
CA TYR A 20 -8.06 5.55 19.77
C TYR A 20 -9.30 4.98 20.46
N PHE A 21 -9.33 3.67 20.75
CA PHE A 21 -10.42 3.05 21.50
C PHE A 21 -10.49 3.55 22.94
N GLY A 22 -9.35 3.73 23.61
CA GLY A 22 -9.29 4.26 24.97
C GLY A 22 -9.83 5.68 25.08
N LEU A 23 -9.40 6.57 24.18
CA LEU A 23 -9.90 7.95 24.13
C LEU A 23 -11.39 7.99 23.80
N TRP A 24 -11.83 7.18 22.83
CA TRP A 24 -13.24 7.10 22.46
C TRP A 24 -14.11 6.61 23.63
N LEU A 25 -13.70 5.57 24.34
CA LEU A 25 -14.37 5.07 25.54
C LEU A 25 -14.43 6.15 26.62
N PHE A 26 -13.33 6.84 26.88
CA PHE A 26 -13.25 7.90 27.88
C PHE A 26 -14.22 9.05 27.57
N THR A 27 -14.20 9.56 26.34
CA THR A 27 -15.13 10.61 25.89
C THR A 27 -16.58 10.13 25.98
N PHE A 28 -16.86 8.86 25.67
CA PHE A 28 -18.20 8.28 25.76
C PHE A 28 -18.71 8.21 27.20
N VAL A 29 -17.87 7.80 28.15
CA VAL A 29 -18.23 7.77 29.57
C VAL A 29 -18.51 9.17 30.10
N ILE A 30 -17.71 10.17 29.71
CA ILE A 30 -17.92 11.56 30.14
C ILE A 30 -19.23 12.13 29.59
N THR A 31 -19.45 12.00 28.28
CA THR A 31 -20.65 12.51 27.60
C THR A 31 -21.92 11.84 28.12
N SER A 32 -21.90 10.50 28.29
CA SER A 32 -23.03 9.75 28.84
C SER A 32 -23.35 10.14 30.29
N ARG A 33 -22.34 10.40 31.13
CA ARG A 33 -22.56 10.89 32.51
C ARG A 33 -23.16 12.29 32.54
N TYR A 34 -22.76 13.16 31.62
CA TYR A 34 -23.31 14.50 31.50
C TYR A 34 -24.79 14.46 31.10
N GLU A 35 -25.14 13.66 30.09
CA GLU A 35 -26.51 13.48 29.62
C GLU A 35 -27.41 12.84 30.69
N SER A 36 -26.89 11.83 31.42
CA SER A 36 -27.62 11.19 32.53
C SER A 36 -27.90 12.15 33.70
N ARG A 37 -27.07 13.17 33.93
CA ARG A 37 -27.34 14.20 34.96
C ARG A 37 -28.45 15.17 34.56
N ILE A 38 -28.70 15.31 33.27
CA ILE A 38 -29.76 16.19 32.74
C ILE A 38 -31.11 15.46 32.76
N ASN A 39 -31.13 14.13 32.61
CA ASN A 39 -32.35 13.31 32.49
C ASN A 39 -32.73 12.49 33.74
N VAL A 40 -32.58 13.06 34.95
CA VAL A 40 -32.76 12.35 36.26
C VAL A 40 -34.22 11.94 36.59
N GLN A 41 -35.17 11.95 35.64
CA GLN A 41 -36.60 11.71 35.95
C GLN A 41 -37.21 10.37 35.53
N SER A 42 -36.46 9.37 35.07
CA SER A 42 -37.04 8.02 34.90
C SER A 42 -36.04 6.88 35.06
N THR A 43 -36.09 6.11 36.14
CA THR A 43 -35.48 4.76 36.16
C THR A 43 -36.16 3.82 37.16
N GLU A 44 -37.13 3.05 36.67
CA GLU A 44 -37.64 1.84 37.36
C GLU A 44 -37.76 0.65 36.37
N LYS A 45 -36.82 0.51 35.42
CA LYS A 45 -36.77 -0.63 34.46
C LYS A 45 -35.39 -1.28 34.44
N GLY A 46 -35.03 -1.93 35.55
CA GLY A 46 -33.69 -2.47 35.81
C GLY A 46 -33.32 -3.80 35.14
N PHE A 47 -34.26 -4.57 34.56
CA PHE A 47 -33.97 -5.97 34.18
C PHE A 47 -34.22 -6.38 32.72
N LYS A 48 -34.88 -5.54 31.89
CA LYS A 48 -35.05 -5.81 30.44
C LYS A 48 -33.81 -5.44 29.58
N ARG A 49 -32.72 -4.97 30.20
CA ARG A 49 -31.54 -4.41 29.51
C ARG A 49 -30.56 -5.48 28.99
N THR A 50 -30.55 -6.69 29.55
CA THR A 50 -29.53 -7.73 29.25
C THR A 50 -29.72 -8.44 27.92
N GLN A 51 -30.96 -8.73 27.50
CA GLN A 51 -31.23 -9.42 26.22
C GLN A 51 -30.89 -8.56 24.98
N SER A 52 -30.94 -7.24 25.16
CA SER A 52 -30.65 -6.22 24.17
C SER A 52 -29.17 -6.21 23.75
N TRP A 53 -28.25 -6.56 24.66
CA TRP A 53 -26.80 -6.47 24.43
C TRP A 53 -26.28 -7.64 23.59
N PHE A 54 -26.88 -8.81 23.76
CA PHE A 54 -26.48 -10.03 23.05
C PHE A 54 -26.54 -9.85 21.52
N TRP A 55 -27.60 -9.19 21.02
CA TRP A 55 -27.75 -8.95 19.58
C TRP A 55 -26.75 -7.95 19.01
N MET A 56 -26.17 -7.07 19.84
CA MET A 56 -25.18 -6.09 19.39
C MET A 56 -23.74 -6.65 19.39
N MET A 57 -23.47 -7.78 20.06
CA MET A 57 -22.14 -8.38 20.13
C MET A 57 -21.47 -8.60 18.76
N PRO A 58 -22.13 -9.19 17.73
CA PRO A 58 -21.48 -9.43 16.44
C PRO A 58 -21.11 -8.13 15.71
N ALA A 59 -22.00 -7.13 15.77
CA ALA A 59 -21.76 -5.82 15.18
C ALA A 59 -20.57 -5.13 15.86
N SER A 60 -20.53 -5.14 17.19
CA SER A 60 -19.46 -4.50 17.96
C SER A 60 -18.12 -5.21 17.81
N LEU A 61 -18.10 -6.55 17.72
CA LEU A 61 -16.87 -7.32 17.57
C LEU A 61 -16.22 -7.08 16.19
N THR A 62 -17.01 -7.15 15.12
CA THR A 62 -16.52 -6.90 13.75
C THR A 62 -15.97 -5.47 13.61
N SER A 63 -16.69 -4.51 14.18
CA SER A 63 -16.23 -3.13 14.30
C SER A 63 -14.92 -2.96 15.08
N ALA A 64 -14.82 -3.61 16.24
CA ALA A 64 -13.60 -3.56 17.04
C ALA A 64 -12.37 -4.13 16.31
N VAL A 65 -12.56 -5.08 15.37
CA VAL A 65 -11.51 -5.62 14.50
C VAL A 65 -11.18 -4.70 13.31
N ALA A 66 -12.16 -3.94 12.80
CA ALA A 66 -11.99 -3.13 11.59
C ALA A 66 -10.93 -2.03 11.73
N LEU A 67 -10.88 -1.33 12.88
CA LEU A 67 -9.93 -0.21 13.08
C LEU A 67 -8.46 -0.67 13.13
N PRO A 68 -8.08 -1.72 13.89
CA PRO A 68 -6.74 -2.29 13.83
C PRO A 68 -6.33 -2.72 12.42
N LEU A 69 -7.23 -3.40 11.69
CA LEU A 69 -6.98 -3.79 10.30
C LEU A 69 -6.76 -2.57 9.40
N LEU A 70 -7.49 -1.48 9.62
CA LEU A 70 -7.30 -0.25 8.85
C LEU A 70 -5.96 0.40 9.14
N MET A 71 -5.52 0.43 10.40
CA MET A 71 -4.20 0.96 10.77
C MET A 71 -3.07 0.13 10.14
N GLU A 72 -3.20 -1.19 10.18
CA GLU A 72 -2.29 -2.10 9.50
C GLU A 72 -2.30 -1.87 7.98
N ALA A 73 -3.47 -1.65 7.38
CA ALA A 73 -3.61 -1.36 5.97
C ALA A 73 -2.90 -0.06 5.56
N LEU A 74 -2.95 0.98 6.41
CA LEU A 74 -2.27 2.26 6.16
C LEU A 74 -0.74 2.12 6.12
N ILE A 75 -0.17 1.13 6.81
CA ILE A 75 1.26 0.85 6.81
C ILE A 75 1.65 0.05 5.57
N HIS A 76 0.85 -0.95 5.17
CA HIS A 76 1.20 -1.86 4.08
C HIS A 76 0.71 -1.42 2.70
N MET A 77 -0.26 -0.52 2.60
CA MET A 77 -0.68 0.09 1.34
C MET A 77 0.02 1.44 1.13
N SER A 78 1.00 1.48 0.23
CA SER A 78 1.68 2.72 -0.12
C SER A 78 0.78 3.74 -0.84
N SER A 79 -0.32 3.29 -1.44
CA SER A 79 -1.28 4.12 -2.16
C SER A 79 -2.49 4.45 -1.29
N LEU A 80 -2.37 5.49 -0.45
CA LEU A 80 -3.47 6.02 0.34
C LEU A 80 -4.72 6.37 -0.50
N PRO A 81 -4.60 6.95 -1.71
CA PRO A 81 -5.72 7.15 -2.62
C PRO A 81 -6.55 5.90 -2.87
N VAL A 82 -5.91 4.75 -3.11
CA VAL A 82 -6.65 3.51 -3.37
C VAL A 82 -7.39 3.02 -2.15
N LEU A 83 -6.79 3.12 -0.96
CA LEU A 83 -7.49 2.75 0.28
C LEU A 83 -8.80 3.56 0.44
N ILE A 84 -8.81 4.84 0.08
CA ILE A 84 -10.01 5.68 0.08
C ILE A 84 -11.01 5.21 -0.99
N MET A 85 -10.52 4.88 -2.18
CA MET A 85 -11.34 4.43 -3.30
C MET A 85 -12.04 3.09 -3.04
N LEU A 86 -11.58 2.30 -2.05
CA LEU A 86 -12.23 1.07 -1.61
C LEU A 86 -13.46 1.30 -0.73
N PHE A 87 -13.77 2.53 -0.31
CA PHE A 87 -14.93 2.83 0.53
C PHE A 87 -16.27 2.18 0.09
N PRO A 88 -16.63 2.15 -1.22
CA PRO A 88 -17.86 1.50 -1.66
C PRO A 88 -17.97 0.02 -1.28
N LEU A 89 -16.85 -0.64 -0.93
CA LEU A 89 -16.81 -2.02 -0.45
C LEU A 89 -17.64 -2.22 0.82
N ILE A 90 -17.68 -1.23 1.71
CA ILE A 90 -18.47 -1.30 2.95
C ILE A 90 -19.94 -1.61 2.63
N HIS A 91 -20.51 -0.89 1.65
CA HIS A 91 -21.90 -1.06 1.26
C HIS A 91 -22.14 -2.35 0.46
N LEU A 92 -21.18 -2.74 -0.37
CA LEU A 92 -21.22 -4.03 -1.06
C LEU A 92 -21.36 -5.16 -0.05
N ILE A 93 -20.52 -5.19 0.98
CA ILE A 93 -20.53 -6.21 2.03
C ILE A 93 -21.80 -6.12 2.89
N GLU A 94 -22.22 -4.92 3.27
CA GLU A 94 -23.48 -4.70 4.00
C GLU A 94 -24.68 -5.30 3.23
N SER A 95 -24.79 -4.97 1.93
CA SER A 95 -25.87 -5.42 1.06
C SER A 95 -25.86 -6.93 0.85
N LEU A 96 -24.67 -7.51 0.60
CA LEU A 96 -24.51 -8.96 0.45
C LEU A 96 -24.89 -9.70 1.74
N THR A 97 -24.48 -9.18 2.90
CA THR A 97 -24.78 -9.78 4.20
C THR A 97 -26.28 -9.75 4.47
N LEU A 98 -26.92 -8.58 4.28
CA LEU A 98 -28.38 -8.47 4.42
C LEU A 98 -29.12 -9.35 3.40
N PHE A 99 -28.62 -9.47 2.16
CA PHE A 99 -29.20 -10.38 1.18
C PHE A 99 -29.14 -11.84 1.64
N ILE A 100 -27.97 -12.31 2.11
CA ILE A 100 -27.78 -13.69 2.57
C ILE A 100 -28.65 -14.00 3.79
N PHE A 101 -28.66 -13.12 4.80
CA PHE A 101 -29.29 -13.42 6.09
C PHE A 101 -30.76 -12.97 6.20
N VAL A 102 -31.20 -11.99 5.42
CA VAL A 102 -32.55 -11.41 5.52
C VAL A 102 -33.40 -11.69 4.28
N ALA A 103 -32.83 -11.75 3.07
CA ALA A 103 -33.62 -11.95 1.85
C ALA A 103 -34.22 -13.37 1.75
N GLN A 104 -33.72 -14.35 2.49
CA GLN A 104 -34.37 -15.67 2.59
C GLN A 104 -35.81 -15.59 3.15
N SER A 105 -36.19 -14.52 3.87
CA SER A 105 -37.56 -14.34 4.36
C SER A 105 -38.45 -13.43 3.49
N ARG A 106 -37.95 -12.86 2.38
CA ARG A 106 -38.69 -11.86 1.56
C ARG A 106 -38.62 -12.12 0.05
N SER A 107 -39.60 -11.60 -0.69
CA SER A 107 -39.88 -11.85 -2.12
C SER A 107 -38.78 -11.47 -3.14
N SER A 108 -37.70 -10.78 -2.76
CA SER A 108 -36.66 -10.34 -3.71
C SER A 108 -35.54 -11.38 -3.85
N LYS A 109 -35.65 -12.26 -4.85
CA LYS A 109 -34.66 -13.33 -5.13
C LYS A 109 -33.38 -12.88 -5.84
N ARG A 110 -33.23 -11.59 -6.17
CA ARG A 110 -32.09 -11.09 -6.97
C ARG A 110 -31.31 -10.01 -6.23
N LEU A 111 -29.99 -10.08 -6.34
CA LEU A 111 -29.06 -9.02 -5.96
C LEU A 111 -29.31 -7.79 -6.84
N SER A 112 -29.15 -6.59 -6.29
CA SER A 112 -29.31 -5.36 -7.07
C SER A 112 -28.18 -5.22 -8.09
N LEU A 113 -28.48 -4.61 -9.24
CA LEU A 113 -27.49 -4.37 -10.28
C LEU A 113 -26.40 -3.41 -9.79
N GLU A 114 -26.77 -2.48 -8.90
CA GLU A 114 -25.88 -1.54 -8.24
C GLU A 114 -24.81 -2.25 -7.41
N THR A 115 -25.18 -3.27 -6.64
CA THR A 115 -24.24 -4.05 -5.85
C THR A 115 -23.25 -4.79 -6.75
N VAL A 116 -23.71 -5.35 -7.88
CA VAL A 116 -22.83 -5.99 -8.88
C VAL A 116 -21.88 -4.95 -9.51
N GLY A 117 -22.40 -3.77 -9.87
CA GLY A 117 -21.59 -2.67 -10.41
C GLY A 117 -20.48 -2.24 -9.45
N ILE A 118 -20.79 -2.05 -8.16
CA ILE A 118 -19.80 -1.71 -7.14
C ILE A 118 -18.69 -2.78 -7.06
N ALA A 119 -19.05 -4.07 -7.07
CA ALA A 119 -18.07 -5.15 -7.03
C ALA A 119 -17.12 -5.12 -8.25
N VAL A 120 -17.66 -4.88 -9.45
CA VAL A 120 -16.86 -4.74 -10.68
C VAL A 120 -15.91 -3.55 -10.58
N PHE A 121 -16.41 -2.38 -10.18
CA PHE A 121 -15.58 -1.18 -10.11
C PHE A 121 -14.50 -1.25 -9.03
N ILE A 122 -14.77 -1.84 -7.86
CA ILE A 122 -13.75 -2.08 -6.83
C ILE A 122 -12.67 -3.02 -7.36
N THR A 123 -13.07 -4.07 -8.08
CA THR A 123 -12.12 -5.01 -8.69
C THR A 123 -11.23 -4.30 -9.71
N LEU A 124 -11.79 -3.39 -10.52
CA LEU A 124 -11.02 -2.57 -11.46
C LEU A 124 -10.06 -1.60 -10.74
N ILE A 125 -10.47 -1.03 -9.61
CA ILE A 125 -9.61 -0.14 -8.80
C ILE A 125 -8.39 -0.91 -8.28
N LEU A 126 -8.60 -2.08 -7.70
CA LEU A 126 -7.53 -2.96 -7.21
C LEU A 126 -6.66 -3.49 -8.36
N TYR A 127 -7.27 -3.95 -9.45
CA TYR A 127 -6.54 -4.52 -10.58
C TYR A 127 -5.52 -3.53 -11.18
N ASN A 128 -5.86 -2.24 -11.19
CA ASN A 128 -5.02 -1.16 -11.69
C ASN A 128 -4.14 -0.52 -10.60
N GLU A 129 -4.20 -0.97 -9.35
CA GLU A 129 -3.28 -0.50 -8.32
C GLU A 129 -1.89 -1.09 -8.57
N TYR A 130 -0.92 -0.19 -8.70
CA TYR A 130 0.42 -0.54 -9.14
C TYR A 130 1.33 -0.95 -7.97
N ARG A 131 1.01 -0.61 -6.72
CA ARG A 131 1.75 -1.03 -5.52
C ARG A 131 0.93 -1.89 -4.57
N LEU A 132 0.28 -2.91 -5.11
CA LEU A 132 -0.42 -3.87 -4.26
C LEU A 132 0.57 -4.72 -3.48
N THR A 133 0.38 -4.81 -2.18
CA THR A 133 1.06 -5.76 -1.30
C THR A 133 0.05 -6.75 -0.74
N ILE A 134 0.48 -7.99 -0.45
CA ILE A 134 -0.41 -9.01 0.13
C ILE A 134 -0.96 -8.54 1.49
N PRO A 135 -0.12 -8.06 2.44
CA PRO A 135 -0.64 -7.57 3.72
C PRO A 135 -1.56 -6.37 3.55
N GLY A 136 -1.23 -5.45 2.63
CA GLY A 136 -2.07 -4.30 2.32
C GLY A 136 -3.46 -4.71 1.85
N ILE A 137 -3.57 -5.70 0.93
CA ILE A 137 -4.86 -6.24 0.49
C ILE A 137 -5.61 -6.88 1.65
N ILE A 138 -4.97 -7.79 2.40
CA ILE A 138 -5.62 -8.52 3.50
C ILE A 138 -6.19 -7.55 4.53
N CYS A 139 -5.37 -6.58 4.97
CA CYS A 139 -5.75 -5.64 6.00
C CYS A 139 -6.71 -4.57 5.47
N GLY A 140 -6.50 -4.02 4.27
CA GLY A 140 -7.35 -2.98 3.70
C GLY A 140 -8.73 -3.49 3.32
N VAL A 141 -8.80 -4.57 2.51
CA VAL A 141 -10.09 -5.21 2.15
C VAL A 141 -10.74 -5.80 3.40
N GLY A 142 -9.95 -6.38 4.31
CA GLY A 142 -10.43 -6.92 5.59
C GLY A 142 -11.10 -5.86 6.46
N ALA A 143 -10.47 -4.68 6.62
CA ALA A 143 -11.03 -3.57 7.40
C ALA A 143 -12.39 -3.12 6.87
N PHE A 144 -12.50 -2.85 5.56
CA PHE A 144 -13.77 -2.43 4.96
C PHE A 144 -14.83 -3.53 4.97
N THR A 145 -14.42 -4.79 4.87
CA THR A 145 -15.32 -5.95 5.02
C THR A 145 -15.88 -6.03 6.43
N MET A 146 -15.03 -5.91 7.45
CA MET A 146 -15.46 -5.93 8.85
C MET A 146 -16.37 -4.75 9.19
N THR A 147 -16.12 -3.56 8.64
CA THR A 147 -17.02 -2.41 8.76
C THR A 147 -18.38 -2.67 8.09
N GLY A 148 -18.40 -3.24 6.89
CA GLY A 148 -19.64 -3.60 6.18
C GLY A 148 -20.46 -4.66 6.92
N LEU A 149 -19.79 -5.69 7.46
CA LEU A 149 -20.41 -6.72 8.32
C LEU A 149 -20.99 -6.11 9.60
N SER A 150 -20.23 -5.24 10.25
CA SER A 150 -20.67 -4.55 11.46
C SER A 150 -21.98 -3.80 11.24
N ARG A 151 -22.05 -3.04 10.13
CA ARG A 151 -23.26 -2.32 9.74
C ARG A 151 -24.45 -3.24 9.47
N ALA A 152 -24.25 -4.32 8.70
CA ALA A 152 -25.32 -5.28 8.45
C ALA A 152 -25.83 -5.93 9.74
N PHE A 153 -24.93 -6.37 10.63
CA PHE A 153 -25.32 -6.95 11.91
C PHE A 153 -26.02 -5.94 12.82
N PHE A 154 -25.59 -4.67 12.83
CA PHE A 154 -26.29 -3.63 13.56
C PHE A 154 -27.72 -3.45 13.03
N VAL A 155 -27.89 -3.40 11.71
CA VAL A 155 -29.22 -3.30 11.07
C VAL A 155 -30.10 -4.50 11.45
N MET A 156 -29.57 -5.71 11.40
CA MET A 156 -30.29 -6.93 11.83
C MET A 156 -30.66 -6.91 13.32
N ALA A 157 -29.73 -6.47 14.17
CA ALA A 157 -29.91 -6.41 15.61
C ALA A 157 -30.94 -5.34 16.00
N SER A 158 -30.83 -4.15 15.43
CA SER A 158 -31.80 -3.05 15.65
C SER A 158 -33.21 -3.42 15.21
N HIS A 159 -33.36 -4.19 14.12
CA HIS A 159 -34.67 -4.71 13.72
C HIS A 159 -35.30 -5.61 14.79
N LYS A 160 -34.55 -6.60 15.28
CA LYS A 160 -35.02 -7.51 16.32
C LYS A 160 -35.40 -6.79 17.62
N MET A 161 -34.77 -5.63 17.87
CA MET A 161 -35.03 -4.81 19.05
C MET A 161 -36.19 -3.83 18.87
N ASN A 162 -36.45 -3.36 17.64
CA ASN A 162 -37.50 -2.39 17.33
C ASN A 162 -38.93 -2.91 17.50
N ASP A 163 -39.13 -4.23 17.59
CA ASP A 163 -40.45 -4.81 17.92
C ASP A 163 -40.99 -4.35 19.29
N HIS A 164 -40.19 -3.64 20.11
CA HIS A 164 -40.52 -3.29 21.50
C HIS A 164 -40.60 -1.78 21.82
N GLY A 165 -40.43 -0.88 20.84
CA GLY A 165 -40.61 0.58 20.98
C GLY A 165 -39.46 1.35 21.71
N ASP A 166 -39.07 2.51 21.17
CA ASP A 166 -38.09 3.51 21.67
C ASP A 166 -36.66 3.05 22.02
N GLN A 167 -36.27 1.81 21.71
CA GLN A 167 -34.98 1.23 22.12
C GLN A 167 -33.77 1.53 21.22
N ILE A 168 -33.93 2.36 20.19
CA ILE A 168 -32.91 2.63 19.17
C ILE A 168 -31.69 3.37 19.74
N SER A 169 -31.91 4.44 20.51
CA SER A 169 -30.81 5.20 21.14
C SER A 169 -30.01 4.32 22.12
N SER A 170 -30.72 3.53 22.93
CA SER A 170 -30.10 2.59 23.89
C SER A 170 -29.24 1.52 23.20
N SER A 171 -29.66 1.06 22.02
CA SER A 171 -28.93 0.11 21.19
C SER A 171 -27.61 0.69 20.69
N TYR A 172 -27.63 1.95 20.23
CA TYR A 172 -26.44 2.65 19.76
C TYR A 172 -25.42 2.89 20.87
N HIS A 173 -25.87 3.30 22.06
CA HIS A 173 -24.99 3.43 23.22
C HIS A 173 -24.33 2.10 23.61
N SER A 174 -25.11 1.01 23.62
CA SER A 174 -24.59 -0.32 23.95
C SER A 174 -23.56 -0.77 22.91
N TYR A 175 -23.86 -0.50 21.63
CA TYR A 175 -22.97 -0.78 20.52
C TYR A 175 -21.63 -0.04 20.61
N ILE A 176 -21.63 1.28 20.88
CA ILE A 176 -20.39 2.06 21.03
C ILE A 176 -19.58 1.56 22.23
N LEU A 177 -20.25 1.37 23.37
CA LEU A 177 -19.59 0.91 24.59
C LEU A 177 -18.92 -0.45 24.39
N MET A 178 -19.62 -1.39 23.75
CA MET A 178 -19.07 -2.72 23.48
C MET A 178 -17.96 -2.68 22.43
N THR A 179 -18.13 -1.91 21.36
CA THR A 179 -17.10 -1.72 20.33
C THR A 179 -15.81 -1.20 20.94
N THR A 180 -15.89 -0.13 21.72
CA THR A 180 -14.72 0.49 22.34
C THR A 180 -14.07 -0.41 23.38
N THR A 181 -14.86 -1.15 24.14
CA THR A 181 -14.35 -2.12 25.13
C THR A 181 -13.66 -3.30 24.44
N PHE A 182 -14.31 -3.95 23.46
CA PHE A 182 -13.70 -5.04 22.71
C PHE A 182 -12.48 -4.58 21.92
N GLY A 183 -12.56 -3.39 21.32
CA GLY A 183 -11.45 -2.77 20.60
C GLY A 183 -10.25 -2.60 21.49
N LEU A 184 -10.41 -1.93 22.64
CA LEU A 184 -9.35 -1.72 23.62
C LEU A 184 -8.72 -3.05 24.09
N LEU A 185 -9.55 -4.06 24.39
CA LEU A 185 -9.06 -5.36 24.84
C LEU A 185 -8.29 -6.09 23.74
N MET A 186 -8.85 -6.19 22.54
CA MET A 186 -8.23 -6.91 21.43
C MET A 186 -6.96 -6.21 20.94
N SER A 187 -7.04 -4.90 20.66
CA SER A 187 -5.88 -4.14 20.17
C SER A 187 -4.81 -4.05 21.26
N GLY A 188 -5.18 -3.88 22.53
CA GLY A 188 -4.24 -3.82 23.65
C GLY A 188 -3.53 -5.16 23.89
N CYS A 189 -4.27 -6.27 23.87
CA CYS A 189 -3.66 -7.61 24.00
C CYS A 189 -2.77 -7.95 22.81
N LEU A 190 -3.20 -7.62 21.58
CA LEU A 190 -2.41 -7.86 20.38
C LEU A 190 -1.18 -6.98 20.33
N ALA A 191 -1.28 -5.70 20.70
CA ALA A 191 -0.15 -4.80 20.83
C ALA A 191 0.86 -5.43 21.81
N TYR A 192 0.44 -5.78 23.03
CA TYR A 192 1.29 -6.41 24.03
C TYR A 192 2.01 -7.68 23.55
N ALA A 193 1.33 -8.50 22.74
CA ALA A 193 1.87 -9.75 22.24
C ALA A 193 2.78 -9.61 21.00
N ARG A 194 2.61 -8.56 20.19
CA ARG A 194 3.22 -8.45 18.86
C ARG A 194 4.14 -7.25 18.70
N GLU A 195 3.77 -6.11 19.27
CA GLU A 195 4.56 -4.90 19.24
C GLU A 195 5.50 -4.93 20.46
N ARG A 196 6.81 -5.06 20.21
CA ARG A 196 7.81 -4.97 21.27
C ARG A 196 7.95 -3.51 21.69
N ASN A 197 8.31 -3.26 22.95
CA ASN A 197 8.62 -1.91 23.46
C ASN A 197 7.47 -0.89 23.39
N ILE A 198 6.22 -1.29 23.62
CA ILE A 198 5.06 -0.38 23.68
C ILE A 198 5.26 0.78 24.68
N LEU A 199 6.04 0.55 25.74
CA LEU A 199 6.35 1.57 26.75
C LEU A 199 7.34 2.64 26.24
N GLU A 200 8.03 2.40 25.13
CA GLU A 200 8.93 3.33 24.46
C GLU A 200 8.22 4.11 23.33
N PHE A 201 6.90 3.97 23.18
CA PHE A 201 6.12 4.76 22.23
C PHE A 201 6.10 6.25 22.64
N TYR A 202 7.10 7.00 22.16
CA TYR A 202 7.20 8.44 22.30
C TYR A 202 7.16 9.06 20.92
N PRO A 203 6.00 9.55 20.45
CA PRO A 203 5.94 10.22 19.16
C PRO A 203 6.79 11.48 19.21
N GLU A 204 7.64 11.64 18.19
CA GLU A 204 8.32 12.89 17.82
C GLU A 204 7.37 14.10 18.01
N PRO A 205 7.85 15.26 18.49
CA PRO A 205 6.98 16.42 18.79
C PRO A 205 6.04 16.82 17.64
N GLY A 206 6.49 16.68 16.38
CA GLY A 206 5.66 16.91 15.20
C GLY A 206 4.59 15.84 14.98
N ALA A 207 4.95 14.57 15.17
CA ALA A 207 4.02 13.43 15.08
C ALA A 207 2.96 13.47 16.19
N LEU A 208 3.31 13.97 17.37
CA LEU A 208 2.41 14.09 18.51
C LEU A 208 1.20 14.99 18.20
N ALA A 209 1.39 16.16 17.59
CA ALA A 209 0.29 17.04 17.18
C ALA A 209 -0.66 16.34 16.18
N LEU A 210 -0.11 15.60 15.23
CA LEU A 210 -0.86 14.86 14.22
C LEU A 210 -1.62 13.69 14.82
N PHE A 211 -1.01 13.00 15.77
CA PHE A 211 -1.64 11.94 16.54
C PHE A 211 -2.83 12.48 17.33
N PHE A 212 -2.71 13.65 17.98
CA PHE A 212 -3.82 14.31 18.66
C PHE A 212 -4.95 14.70 17.70
N ILE A 213 -4.65 15.34 16.57
CA ILE A 213 -5.64 15.69 15.56
C ILE A 213 -6.36 14.45 15.04
N SER A 214 -5.61 13.38 14.74
CA SER A 214 -6.15 12.10 14.28
C SER A 214 -7.07 11.50 15.33
N SER A 215 -6.65 11.49 16.60
CA SER A 215 -7.43 10.97 17.73
C SER A 215 -8.75 11.74 17.88
N ILE A 216 -8.71 13.07 17.90
CA ILE A 216 -9.91 13.92 17.98
C ILE A 216 -10.84 13.64 16.79
N THR A 217 -10.28 13.53 15.59
CA THR A 217 -11.06 13.29 14.37
C THR A 217 -11.73 11.92 14.39
N VAL A 218 -11.04 10.86 14.84
CA VAL A 218 -11.58 9.50 14.98
C VAL A 218 -12.69 9.46 16.04
N VAL A 219 -12.49 10.13 17.17
CA VAL A 219 -13.52 10.23 18.22
C VAL A 219 -14.73 11.00 17.72
N ALA A 220 -14.53 12.19 17.12
CA ALA A 220 -15.60 13.00 16.54
C ALA A 220 -16.36 12.22 15.47
N ALA A 221 -15.66 11.48 14.61
CA ALA A 221 -16.22 10.56 13.63
C ALA A 221 -17.11 9.49 14.26
N GLY A 222 -16.63 8.85 15.34
CA GLY A 222 -17.39 7.84 16.08
C GLY A 222 -18.67 8.39 16.73
N PHE A 223 -18.66 9.64 17.19
CA PHE A 223 -19.84 10.29 17.79
C PHE A 223 -20.81 10.87 16.78
N SER A 224 -20.31 11.54 15.74
CA SER A 224 -21.16 12.15 14.72
C SER A 224 -21.97 11.12 13.98
N GLY A 225 -21.46 9.89 13.93
CA GLY A 225 -22.03 8.80 13.17
C GLY A 225 -22.01 9.01 11.66
N THR A 226 -21.43 10.12 11.19
CA THR A 226 -21.39 10.55 9.79
C THR A 226 -20.04 10.28 9.13
N SER A 227 -19.09 9.70 9.85
CA SER A 227 -17.79 9.39 9.30
C SER A 227 -17.81 8.15 8.42
N MET A 228 -16.98 8.18 7.36
CA MET A 228 -16.73 7.06 6.45
C MET A 228 -16.21 5.78 7.14
N LEU A 229 -15.74 5.91 8.39
CA LEU A 229 -15.27 4.84 9.26
C LEU A 229 -16.22 4.56 10.44
N ALA A 230 -17.33 5.30 10.55
CA ALA A 230 -18.26 5.17 11.66
C ALA A 230 -19.37 4.17 11.34
N TYR A 231 -19.62 3.35 12.34
CA TYR A 231 -20.49 2.18 12.36
C TYR A 231 -21.98 2.50 12.46
N THR A 232 -22.38 3.60 11.87
CA THR A 232 -23.74 4.09 11.96
C THR A 232 -24.47 3.59 10.75
N PRO A 233 -25.53 2.80 10.91
CA PRO A 233 -26.47 2.62 9.82
C PRO A 233 -27.05 3.98 9.47
N SER A 234 -27.03 4.31 8.18
CA SER A 234 -27.82 5.39 7.60
C SER A 234 -29.34 5.22 7.81
N SER A 235 -29.78 4.13 8.43
CA SER A 235 -31.17 3.75 8.60
C SER A 235 -31.85 4.29 9.86
N PHE A 236 -31.20 5.11 10.70
CA PHE A 236 -31.86 5.68 11.90
C PHE A 236 -33.15 6.46 11.57
N SER A 237 -33.33 6.93 10.32
CA SER A 237 -34.54 7.63 9.88
C SER A 237 -35.64 6.73 9.31
N ALA A 238 -35.37 5.48 8.90
CA ALA A 238 -36.33 4.67 8.13
C ALA A 238 -36.93 3.51 8.96
N GLY A 239 -37.49 3.83 10.12
CA GLY A 239 -37.99 2.86 11.11
C GLY A 239 -39.22 2.02 10.72
N LYS A 240 -39.55 1.80 9.45
CA LYS A 240 -40.72 0.95 9.09
C LYS A 240 -40.53 -0.09 7.98
N TYR A 241 -39.48 -0.01 7.15
CA TYR A 241 -39.26 -1.03 6.10
C TYR A 241 -37.76 -1.30 5.90
N LEU A 242 -37.30 -2.48 6.33
CA LEU A 242 -36.03 -3.08 5.89
C LEU A 242 -36.16 -3.56 4.45
N ASP A 243 -36.19 -2.63 3.50
CA ASP A 243 -35.91 -3.03 2.14
C ASP A 243 -34.40 -2.93 1.93
N ALA A 244 -33.75 -4.02 1.50
CA ALA A 244 -32.37 -3.93 1.02
C ALA A 244 -32.24 -2.96 -0.17
N ARG A 245 -33.38 -2.56 -0.76
CA ARG A 245 -33.49 -1.52 -1.79
C ARG A 245 -33.72 -0.11 -1.26
N THR A 246 -33.98 0.15 0.03
CA THR A 246 -34.11 1.53 0.52
C THR A 246 -32.74 2.20 0.44
N PRO A 247 -32.49 3.10 -0.52
CA PRO A 247 -31.17 3.65 -0.70
C PRO A 247 -30.89 4.68 0.40
N PHE A 248 -29.63 5.08 0.56
CA PHE A 248 -29.22 6.10 1.55
C PHE A 248 -29.97 7.43 1.43
N ALA A 249 -30.01 8.19 2.52
CA ALA A 249 -30.21 9.62 2.44
C ALA A 249 -29.06 10.18 1.58
N ILE A 250 -29.40 10.92 0.52
CA ILE A 250 -28.42 11.47 -0.43
C ILE A 250 -27.37 12.31 0.31
N SER A 251 -27.76 12.95 1.43
CA SER A 251 -26.86 13.68 2.33
C SER A 251 -25.68 12.84 2.81
N ASP A 252 -25.89 11.59 3.19
CA ASP A 252 -24.86 10.78 3.87
C ASP A 252 -23.81 10.29 2.88
N VAL A 253 -24.27 9.91 1.68
CA VAL A 253 -23.39 9.52 0.56
C VAL A 253 -22.64 10.74 0.04
N VAL A 254 -23.27 11.91 -0.03
CA VAL A 254 -22.62 13.15 -0.47
C VAL A 254 -21.58 13.61 0.55
N VAL A 255 -21.90 13.62 1.84
CA VAL A 255 -20.94 14.01 2.89
C VAL A 255 -19.76 13.04 2.93
N SER A 256 -20.01 11.73 2.86
CA SER A 256 -18.96 10.71 2.78
C SER A 256 -18.13 10.85 1.51
N GLY A 257 -18.75 11.03 0.35
CA GLY A 257 -18.06 11.22 -0.92
C GLY A 257 -17.19 12.47 -0.93
N LEU A 258 -17.68 13.59 -0.37
CA LEU A 258 -16.93 14.83 -0.23
C LEU A 258 -15.75 14.68 0.73
N SER A 259 -15.93 13.97 1.84
CA SER A 259 -14.84 13.63 2.76
C SER A 259 -13.78 12.79 2.05
N GLY A 260 -14.17 11.75 1.31
CA GLY A 260 -13.26 10.93 0.52
C GLY A 260 -12.51 11.74 -0.54
N ILE A 261 -13.19 12.66 -1.24
CA ILE A 261 -12.55 13.57 -2.20
C ILE A 261 -11.56 14.51 -1.51
N LEU A 262 -11.90 15.05 -0.34
CA LEU A 262 -10.99 15.91 0.41
C LEU A 262 -9.74 15.14 0.86
N VAL A 263 -9.92 13.93 1.38
CA VAL A 263 -8.83 13.04 1.79
C VAL A 263 -7.97 12.67 0.57
N LEU A 264 -8.59 12.41 -0.58
CA LEU A 264 -7.88 12.15 -1.84
C LEU A 264 -7.09 13.39 -2.31
N LEU A 265 -7.67 14.59 -2.23
CA LEU A 265 -6.99 15.86 -2.54
C LEU A 265 -5.79 16.10 -1.62
N ILE A 266 -5.95 15.90 -0.32
CA ILE A 266 -4.86 16.02 0.66
C ILE A 266 -3.77 14.99 0.35
N SER A 267 -4.15 13.74 0.07
CA SER A 267 -3.21 12.67 -0.29
C SER A 267 -2.43 13.00 -1.56
N LEU A 268 -3.08 13.57 -2.57
CA LEU A 268 -2.44 13.95 -3.83
C LEU A 268 -1.61 15.24 -3.71
N ALA A 269 -1.95 16.15 -2.80
CA ALA A 269 -1.26 17.42 -2.64
C ALA A 269 -0.02 17.31 -1.72
N PHE A 270 -0.12 16.51 -0.65
CA PHE A 270 0.87 16.45 0.42
C PHE A 270 1.45 15.05 0.66
N GLY A 271 0.83 14.00 0.10
CA GLY A 271 1.32 12.64 0.24
C GLY A 271 2.48 12.32 -0.70
N PRO A 272 3.12 11.14 -0.54
CA PRO A 272 4.07 10.62 -1.51
C PRO A 272 3.39 10.51 -2.89
N ILE A 273 4.19 10.69 -3.94
CA ILE A 273 3.69 10.65 -5.32
C ILE A 273 3.13 9.25 -5.58
N SER A 274 1.84 9.18 -5.90
CA SER A 274 1.11 7.96 -6.21
C SER A 274 0.70 7.97 -7.69
N VAL A 275 0.97 6.87 -8.39
CA VAL A 275 0.52 6.69 -9.77
C VAL A 275 -0.93 6.19 -9.74
N ILE A 276 -1.87 7.06 -10.11
CA ILE A 276 -3.29 6.69 -10.21
C ILE A 276 -3.70 6.74 -11.68
N SER A 277 -4.21 5.60 -12.18
CA SER A 277 -4.74 5.52 -13.53
C SER A 277 -6.08 6.26 -13.66
N TRP A 278 -6.37 6.80 -14.85
CA TRP A 278 -7.69 7.36 -15.16
C TRP A 278 -8.82 6.32 -14.99
N ILE A 279 -8.51 5.03 -15.16
CA ILE A 279 -9.44 3.90 -14.94
C ILE A 279 -9.84 3.82 -13.47
N GLN A 280 -8.90 3.99 -12.53
CA GLN A 280 -9.20 3.99 -11.08
C GLN A 280 -10.10 5.14 -10.69
N PHE A 281 -9.81 6.37 -11.14
CA PHE A 281 -10.70 7.52 -10.91
C PHE A 281 -12.09 7.25 -11.47
N THR A 282 -12.19 6.86 -12.73
CA THR A 282 -13.48 6.60 -13.39
C THR A 282 -14.27 5.51 -12.65
N SER A 283 -13.61 4.41 -12.28
CA SER A 283 -14.22 3.31 -11.54
C SER A 283 -14.71 3.75 -10.16
N TYR A 284 -13.93 4.55 -9.43
CA TYR A 284 -14.34 5.10 -8.13
C TYR A 284 -15.62 5.95 -8.24
N PHE A 285 -15.66 6.90 -9.18
CA PHE A 285 -16.85 7.74 -9.35
C PHE A 285 -18.06 6.96 -9.84
N LEU A 286 -17.88 5.94 -10.69
CA LEU A 286 -18.95 5.04 -11.09
C LEU A 286 -19.45 4.18 -9.91
N ALA A 287 -18.57 3.71 -9.02
CA ALA A 287 -18.97 3.03 -7.80
C ALA A 287 -19.78 3.95 -6.87
N ILE A 288 -19.38 5.22 -6.73
CA ILE A 288 -20.14 6.23 -5.99
C ILE A 288 -21.52 6.48 -6.64
N TYR A 289 -21.59 6.50 -7.97
CA TYR A 289 -22.87 6.62 -8.69
C TYR A 289 -23.79 5.42 -8.41
N CYS A 290 -23.25 4.19 -8.42
CA CYS A 290 -24.00 2.99 -8.04
C CYS A 290 -24.52 3.06 -6.59
N LEU A 291 -23.75 3.63 -5.65
CA LEU A 291 -24.17 3.79 -4.25
C LEU A 291 -25.39 4.69 -4.07
N ILE A 292 -25.56 5.71 -4.93
CA ILE A 292 -26.72 6.62 -4.88
C ILE A 292 -28.00 5.89 -5.33
N GLY A 293 -27.86 4.85 -6.16
CA GLY A 293 -28.95 4.04 -6.69
C GLY A 293 -29.55 4.63 -7.96
N TYR A 294 -29.67 3.82 -9.02
CA TYR A 294 -30.15 4.27 -10.33
C TYR A 294 -31.57 4.84 -10.24
N SER A 295 -32.46 4.11 -9.57
CA SER A 295 -33.86 4.52 -9.38
C SER A 295 -34.04 5.81 -8.59
N LYS A 296 -33.14 6.12 -7.64
CA LYS A 296 -33.21 7.36 -6.87
C LYS A 296 -32.67 8.54 -7.63
N ILE A 297 -31.70 8.31 -8.51
CA ILE A 297 -31.28 9.31 -9.47
C ILE A 297 -32.48 9.59 -10.36
N ASP A 298 -33.11 8.59 -10.96
CA ASP A 298 -34.30 8.78 -11.80
C ASP A 298 -35.45 9.47 -11.05
N ILE A 299 -35.78 9.07 -9.83
CA ILE A 299 -36.83 9.72 -9.02
C ILE A 299 -36.42 11.14 -8.60
N PHE A 300 -35.15 11.38 -8.28
CA PHE A 300 -34.65 12.73 -8.01
C PHE A 300 -34.71 13.58 -9.28
N LEU A 301 -34.37 13.01 -10.44
CA LEU A 301 -34.47 13.63 -11.76
C LEU A 301 -35.94 13.97 -12.05
N GLU A 302 -36.85 13.02 -11.90
CA GLU A 302 -38.29 13.16 -12.11
C GLU A 302 -38.94 14.13 -11.11
N ASN A 303 -38.60 14.07 -9.82
CA ASN A 303 -39.14 14.99 -8.80
C ASN A 303 -38.62 16.40 -9.00
N THR A 304 -37.37 16.54 -9.42
CA THR A 304 -36.83 17.85 -9.79
C THR A 304 -37.55 18.35 -11.04
N LEU A 305 -37.75 17.50 -12.06
CA LEU A 305 -38.49 17.80 -13.28
C LEU A 305 -39.96 18.16 -13.00
N GLY A 306 -40.62 17.45 -12.09
CA GLY A 306 -42.00 17.63 -11.69
C GLY A 306 -42.21 18.84 -10.78
N TYR A 307 -41.25 19.16 -9.90
CA TYR A 307 -41.21 20.42 -9.16
C TYR A 307 -41.05 21.60 -10.12
N ILE A 308 -40.21 21.45 -11.15
CA ILE A 308 -40.05 22.42 -12.24
C ILE A 308 -41.35 22.56 -13.04
N GLN A 309 -42.04 21.46 -13.36
CA GLN A 309 -43.31 21.46 -14.11
C GLN A 309 -44.47 22.09 -13.32
N ARG A 310 -44.56 21.84 -12.01
CA ARG A 310 -45.55 22.50 -11.13
C ARG A 310 -45.27 23.99 -11.00
N ARG A 311 -43.99 24.38 -10.91
CA ARG A 311 -43.61 25.80 -10.89
C ARG A 311 -43.87 26.49 -12.24
N LEU A 312 -43.69 25.77 -13.35
CA LEU A 312 -44.07 26.21 -14.71
C LEU A 312 -45.59 26.40 -14.85
N HIS A 313 -46.39 25.51 -14.26
CA HIS A 313 -47.85 25.60 -14.36
C HIS A 313 -48.43 26.71 -13.48
N TYR A 314 -47.85 26.97 -12.30
CA TYR A 314 -48.19 28.13 -11.47
C TYR A 314 -47.84 29.47 -12.14
N GLN A 315 -46.82 29.50 -13.00
CA GLN A 315 -46.45 30.69 -13.79
C GLN A 315 -47.32 30.89 -15.05
N LEU A 316 -48.14 29.91 -15.44
CA LEU A 316 -49.09 30.04 -16.56
C LEU A 316 -50.35 30.85 -16.17
N SER A 317 -50.55 31.13 -14.89
CA SER A 317 -51.69 31.89 -14.37
C SER A 317 -51.35 33.39 -14.23
N ASN A 318 -51.26 34.08 -15.37
CA ASN A 318 -51.42 35.52 -15.60
C ASN A 318 -50.78 36.56 -14.64
N ALA A 319 -49.58 37.06 -14.99
CA ALA A 319 -49.28 38.50 -15.07
C ALA A 319 -48.05 38.75 -15.99
N ALA A 320 -48.20 39.77 -16.87
CA ALA A 320 -47.40 40.37 -17.97
C ALA A 320 -45.89 40.02 -18.23
N PRO A 321 -45.39 40.23 -19.47
CA PRO A 321 -44.29 39.46 -20.07
C PRO A 321 -42.93 40.20 -20.17
N SER A 322 -41.81 39.51 -19.91
CA SER A 322 -40.50 39.67 -20.60
C SER A 322 -39.49 38.60 -20.12
N PRO A 323 -38.34 38.43 -20.79
CA PRO A 323 -38.07 37.37 -21.75
C PRO A 323 -37.47 36.09 -21.11
N THR A 324 -37.96 34.94 -21.58
CA THR A 324 -37.27 33.64 -21.71
C THR A 324 -36.29 33.18 -20.61
N PRO A 325 -36.51 32.01 -19.97
CA PRO A 325 -35.41 31.27 -19.36
C PRO A 325 -35.15 29.94 -20.11
N ARG A 326 -34.07 29.97 -20.90
CA ARG A 326 -33.24 28.81 -21.30
C ARG A 326 -32.86 28.00 -20.06
N ARG A 327 -33.44 26.81 -19.79
CA ARG A 327 -32.99 25.98 -18.64
C ARG A 327 -32.73 24.48 -18.86
N ILE A 328 -32.06 24.13 -19.96
CA ILE A 328 -31.21 22.92 -20.09
C ILE A 328 -29.87 22.93 -19.26
N PRO A 329 -29.35 24.02 -18.65
CA PRO A 329 -27.98 24.08 -18.16
C PRO A 329 -27.77 23.38 -16.81
N PHE A 330 -28.79 22.99 -16.04
CA PHE A 330 -28.55 22.47 -14.67
C PHE A 330 -28.09 21.00 -14.64
N PHE A 331 -28.57 20.15 -15.55
CA PHE A 331 -28.08 18.78 -15.71
C PHE A 331 -26.70 18.73 -16.36
N ILE A 332 -26.52 19.54 -17.41
CA ILE A 332 -25.21 19.77 -18.01
C ILE A 332 -24.24 20.27 -16.94
N LEU A 333 -24.64 21.19 -16.06
CA LEU A 333 -23.79 21.74 -15.00
C LEU A 333 -23.35 20.70 -13.96
N LYS A 334 -24.22 19.76 -13.54
CA LYS A 334 -23.85 18.73 -12.56
C LYS A 334 -22.93 17.65 -13.13
N ILE A 335 -23.27 17.10 -14.31
CA ILE A 335 -22.38 16.16 -15.01
C ILE A 335 -21.05 16.85 -15.30
N SER A 336 -21.10 18.11 -15.76
CA SER A 336 -19.92 18.95 -15.98
C SER A 336 -19.09 19.15 -14.71
N PHE A 337 -19.69 19.27 -13.52
CA PHE A 337 -18.94 19.44 -12.27
C PHE A 337 -18.27 18.14 -11.83
N THR A 338 -18.95 16.99 -11.95
CA THR A 338 -18.34 15.68 -11.65
C THR A 338 -17.23 15.33 -12.63
N THR A 339 -17.43 15.58 -13.93
CA THR A 339 -16.37 15.37 -14.93
C THR A 339 -15.24 16.36 -14.72
N LEU A 340 -15.52 17.61 -14.36
CA LEU A 340 -14.49 18.60 -14.03
C LEU A 340 -13.71 18.18 -12.78
N ALA A 341 -14.36 17.63 -11.76
CA ALA A 341 -13.70 17.11 -10.57
C ALA A 341 -12.80 15.91 -10.89
N ILE A 342 -13.27 14.96 -11.72
CA ILE A 342 -12.46 13.84 -12.21
C ILE A 342 -11.24 14.36 -12.97
N VAL A 343 -11.45 15.27 -13.92
CA VAL A 343 -10.38 15.86 -14.72
C VAL A 343 -9.41 16.63 -13.84
N ALA A 344 -9.89 17.43 -12.89
CA ALA A 344 -9.05 18.20 -11.98
C ALA A 344 -8.20 17.29 -11.07
N LEU A 345 -8.79 16.23 -10.51
CA LEU A 345 -8.06 15.25 -9.70
C LEU A 345 -7.03 14.47 -10.53
N TYR A 346 -7.39 14.10 -11.75
CA TYR A 346 -6.48 13.42 -12.67
C TYR A 346 -5.33 14.34 -13.11
N VAL A 347 -5.62 15.60 -13.45
CA VAL A 347 -4.60 16.62 -13.78
C VAL A 347 -3.72 16.90 -12.57
N LEU A 348 -4.26 16.92 -11.35
CA LEU A 348 -3.47 17.05 -10.14
C LEU A 348 -2.52 15.85 -9.98
N SER A 349 -3.01 14.62 -10.13
CA SER A 349 -2.19 13.41 -10.10
C SER A 349 -1.09 13.44 -11.18
N LEU A 350 -1.43 13.84 -12.40
CA LEU A 350 -0.47 13.97 -13.49
C LEU A 350 0.56 15.07 -13.23
N SER A 351 0.16 16.19 -12.62
CA SER A 351 1.08 17.27 -12.28
C SER A 351 2.11 16.86 -11.21
N GLN A 352 1.76 15.94 -10.31
CA GLN A 352 2.74 15.32 -9.40
C GLN A 352 3.75 14.45 -10.15
N LEU A 353 3.33 13.69 -11.16
CA LEU A 353 4.24 12.88 -11.98
C LEU A 353 5.22 13.73 -12.79
N PHE A 354 4.83 14.95 -13.18
CA PHE A 354 5.73 15.89 -13.85
C PHE A 354 6.77 16.53 -12.91
N ARG A 355 6.65 16.35 -11.58
CA ARG A 355 7.64 16.81 -10.60
C ARG A 355 8.76 15.80 -10.36
N LEU A 356 8.67 14.60 -10.93
CA LEU A 356 9.70 13.58 -10.79
C LEU A 356 11.02 14.07 -11.39
N GLN A 357 12.08 14.01 -10.60
CA GLN A 357 13.41 14.41 -11.03
C GLN A 357 14.13 13.21 -11.65
N LEU A 358 14.83 13.44 -12.76
CA LEU A 358 15.80 12.46 -13.24
C LEU A 358 16.99 12.48 -12.30
N GLY A 359 17.57 11.30 -12.06
CA GLY A 359 18.81 11.19 -11.29
C GLY A 359 19.99 11.90 -11.97
N PRO A 360 21.12 12.03 -11.25
CA PRO A 360 22.36 12.52 -11.86
C PRO A 360 22.74 11.69 -13.09
N VAL A 361 23.43 12.33 -14.02
CA VAL A 361 23.90 11.65 -15.25
C VAL A 361 24.82 10.49 -14.86
N SER A 362 24.50 9.28 -15.34
CA SER A 362 25.33 8.12 -15.10
C SER A 362 26.62 8.17 -15.94
N SER A 363 27.76 8.01 -15.29
CA SER A 363 29.04 7.68 -15.93
C SER A 363 28.97 6.25 -16.47
N MET A 364 29.28 6.06 -17.74
CA MET A 364 29.24 4.75 -18.41
C MET A 364 30.54 4.51 -19.17
N ASP A 365 31.12 3.31 -19.04
CA ASP A 365 32.24 2.88 -19.87
C ASP A 365 31.73 2.40 -21.24
N ASN A 366 31.57 3.35 -22.16
CA ASN A 366 31.09 3.09 -23.52
C ASN A 366 32.15 2.45 -24.43
N LEU A 367 33.41 2.38 -23.98
CA LEU A 367 34.52 1.79 -24.73
C LEU A 367 34.64 0.29 -24.47
N TYR A 368 34.03 -0.20 -23.38
CA TYR A 368 34.03 -1.61 -23.05
C TYR A 368 33.24 -2.44 -24.07
N THR A 369 33.85 -3.52 -24.55
CA THR A 369 33.22 -4.51 -25.43
C THR A 369 33.30 -5.89 -24.76
N PRO A 370 32.16 -6.56 -24.53
CA PRO A 370 32.13 -7.90 -23.93
C PRO A 370 32.86 -8.92 -24.82
N VAL A 371 33.73 -9.72 -24.23
CA VAL A 371 34.56 -10.69 -24.98
C VAL A 371 33.91 -12.08 -25.02
N SER A 372 33.50 -12.58 -23.85
CA SER A 372 33.10 -13.99 -23.72
C SER A 372 31.60 -14.27 -23.84
N SER A 373 30.74 -13.33 -23.46
CA SER A 373 29.30 -13.58 -23.35
C SER A 373 28.48 -12.29 -23.49
N SER A 374 27.30 -12.40 -24.09
CA SER A 374 26.31 -11.31 -24.10
C SER A 374 25.54 -11.20 -22.79
N PHE A 375 25.33 -12.31 -22.09
CA PHE A 375 24.56 -12.34 -20.84
C PHE A 375 25.12 -13.37 -19.87
N ASP A 376 25.41 -12.95 -18.64
CA ASP A 376 25.83 -13.83 -17.56
C ASP A 376 24.74 -13.94 -16.48
N ILE A 377 24.55 -15.16 -15.94
CA ILE A 377 23.83 -15.38 -14.68
C ILE A 377 24.86 -15.79 -13.63
N VAL A 378 25.09 -14.91 -12.66
CA VAL A 378 26.01 -15.09 -11.53
C VAL A 378 25.22 -15.50 -10.30
N ILE A 379 25.45 -16.73 -9.85
CA ILE A 379 24.74 -17.34 -8.73
C ILE A 379 25.65 -17.41 -7.51
N SER A 380 25.21 -16.82 -6.39
CA SER A 380 25.79 -17.09 -5.07
C SER A 380 25.09 -18.28 -4.43
N ALA A 381 25.82 -19.37 -4.19
CA ALA A 381 25.33 -20.61 -3.61
C ALA A 381 26.04 -20.94 -2.29
N TYR A 382 25.31 -21.55 -1.37
CA TYR A 382 25.86 -22.15 -0.16
C TYR A 382 25.32 -23.57 -0.01
N LYS A 383 24.23 -23.75 0.74
CA LYS A 383 23.65 -25.06 1.10
C LYS A 383 22.46 -25.48 0.23
N GLU A 384 22.12 -24.70 -0.79
CA GLU A 384 21.04 -25.02 -1.73
C GLU A 384 21.37 -26.29 -2.52
N THR A 385 20.35 -27.12 -2.77
CA THR A 385 20.55 -28.36 -3.53
C THR A 385 20.73 -28.08 -5.03
N PRO A 386 21.54 -28.89 -5.75
CA PRO A 386 21.72 -28.73 -7.19
C PRO A 386 20.40 -28.71 -7.97
N GLU A 387 19.41 -29.51 -7.57
CA GLU A 387 18.09 -29.60 -8.22
C GLU A 387 17.26 -28.33 -7.99
N SER A 388 17.45 -27.64 -6.86
CA SER A 388 16.81 -26.34 -6.61
C SER A 388 17.38 -25.28 -7.56
N ILE A 389 18.71 -25.26 -7.71
CA ILE A 389 19.41 -24.32 -8.59
C ILE A 389 19.03 -24.58 -10.05
N GLU A 390 19.01 -25.85 -10.48
CA GLU A 390 18.61 -26.24 -11.84
C GLU A 390 17.17 -25.79 -12.16
N ARG A 391 16.21 -26.01 -11.25
CA ARG A 391 14.83 -25.57 -11.44
C ARG A 391 14.71 -24.04 -11.56
N MET A 392 15.44 -23.31 -10.72
CA MET A 392 15.49 -21.85 -10.78
C MET A 392 16.07 -21.38 -12.12
N LEU A 393 17.22 -21.93 -12.53
CA LEU A 393 17.86 -21.63 -13.81
C LEU A 393 16.95 -21.91 -14.99
N LYS A 394 16.25 -23.06 -14.99
CA LYS A 394 15.30 -23.42 -16.03
C LYS A 394 14.17 -22.40 -16.15
N ALA A 395 13.63 -21.93 -15.03
CA ALA A 395 12.60 -20.89 -15.02
C ALA A 395 13.15 -19.56 -15.58
N ILE A 396 14.33 -19.12 -15.13
CA ILE A 396 14.94 -17.87 -15.59
C ILE A 396 15.28 -17.93 -17.09
N LYS A 397 15.93 -19.00 -17.55
CA LYS A 397 16.29 -19.19 -18.97
C LYS A 397 15.07 -19.34 -19.88
N SER A 398 13.90 -19.69 -19.34
CA SER A 398 12.65 -19.77 -20.11
C SER A 398 11.96 -18.42 -20.34
N THR A 399 12.46 -17.33 -19.76
CA THR A 399 11.95 -15.97 -20.01
C THR A 399 12.16 -15.56 -21.47
N SER A 400 11.27 -14.71 -21.98
CA SER A 400 11.22 -14.27 -23.37
C SER A 400 12.57 -13.74 -23.88
N TYR A 401 13.22 -12.88 -23.09
CA TYR A 401 14.54 -12.36 -23.42
C TYR A 401 15.62 -13.45 -23.39
N LEU A 402 15.73 -14.23 -22.31
CA LEU A 402 16.86 -15.16 -22.15
C LEU A 402 16.75 -16.43 -22.99
N SER A 403 15.52 -16.83 -23.36
CA SER A 403 15.29 -18.04 -24.16
C SER A 403 15.94 -18.00 -25.55
N SER A 404 16.17 -16.80 -26.09
CA SER A 404 16.81 -16.58 -27.39
C SER A 404 18.27 -16.08 -27.28
N HIS A 405 18.81 -15.93 -26.08
CA HIS A 405 20.16 -15.40 -25.86
C HIS A 405 21.12 -16.47 -25.37
N ASN A 406 22.35 -16.42 -25.88
CA ASN A 406 23.42 -17.24 -25.34
C ASN A 406 23.75 -16.74 -23.93
N THR A 407 23.38 -17.54 -22.92
CA THR A 407 23.47 -17.19 -21.51
C THR A 407 24.48 -18.08 -20.81
N ARG A 408 25.57 -17.49 -20.35
CA ARG A 408 26.60 -18.18 -19.57
C ARG A 408 26.22 -18.16 -18.09
N VAL A 409 26.31 -19.30 -17.43
CA VAL A 409 25.96 -19.49 -16.01
C VAL A 409 27.23 -19.71 -15.20
N LEU A 410 27.43 -18.86 -14.20
CA LEU A 410 28.53 -18.94 -13.26
C LEU A 410 27.97 -19.19 -11.86
N ILE A 411 28.36 -20.29 -11.23
CA ILE A 411 27.97 -20.61 -9.85
C ILE A 411 29.20 -20.47 -8.96
N TYR A 412 29.10 -19.57 -7.98
CA TYR A 412 30.06 -19.47 -6.89
C TYR A 412 29.49 -20.15 -5.66
N THR A 413 30.06 -21.28 -5.27
CA THR A 413 29.66 -21.98 -4.04
C THR A 413 30.57 -21.64 -2.88
N LYS A 414 29.99 -21.40 -1.71
CA LYS A 414 30.69 -21.22 -0.44
C LYS A 414 30.67 -22.47 0.44
N ASP A 415 30.03 -23.55 -0.02
CA ASP A 415 30.01 -24.80 0.70
C ASP A 415 31.31 -25.59 0.42
N PRO A 416 32.14 -25.83 1.46
CA PRO A 416 33.37 -26.59 1.28
C PRO A 416 33.13 -28.07 0.96
N THR A 417 31.92 -28.58 1.23
CA THR A 417 31.57 -30.00 1.12
C THR A 417 31.02 -30.40 -0.24
N VAL A 418 30.48 -29.46 -1.03
CA VAL A 418 29.88 -29.78 -2.33
C VAL A 418 30.94 -30.05 -3.40
N SER A 419 30.77 -31.11 -4.18
CA SER A 419 31.63 -31.40 -5.32
C SER A 419 31.33 -30.44 -6.48
N LEU A 420 32.34 -29.68 -6.92
CA LEU A 420 32.19 -28.70 -8.00
C LEU A 420 31.81 -29.36 -9.33
N SER A 421 32.34 -30.55 -9.63
CA SER A 421 32.01 -31.29 -10.85
C SER A 421 30.57 -31.79 -10.84
N MET A 422 30.11 -32.28 -9.69
CA MET A 422 28.72 -32.71 -9.51
C MET A 422 27.76 -31.52 -9.65
N LEU A 423 28.05 -30.40 -8.98
CA LEU A 423 27.26 -29.18 -9.06
C LEU A 423 27.19 -28.66 -10.50
N LYS A 424 28.33 -28.65 -11.22
CA LYS A 424 28.40 -28.27 -12.63
C LYS A 424 27.55 -29.18 -13.51
N SER A 425 27.71 -30.50 -13.38
CA SER A 425 26.98 -31.48 -14.18
C SER A 425 25.47 -31.47 -13.94
N SER A 426 25.04 -31.26 -12.69
CA SER A 426 23.63 -31.31 -12.29
C SER A 426 22.88 -30.02 -12.67
N THR A 427 23.56 -28.87 -12.62
CA THR A 427 22.94 -27.58 -12.92
C THR A 427 23.10 -27.16 -14.38
N GLY A 428 24.03 -27.79 -15.12
CA GLY A 428 24.40 -27.38 -16.46
C GLY A 428 25.14 -26.03 -16.51
N ALA A 429 25.79 -25.64 -15.41
CA ALA A 429 26.54 -24.39 -15.34
C ALA A 429 27.82 -24.44 -16.21
N ASP A 430 28.21 -23.31 -16.76
CA ASP A 430 29.43 -23.18 -17.57
C ASP A 430 30.67 -23.13 -16.66
N ILE A 431 30.57 -22.39 -15.56
CA ILE A 431 31.64 -22.18 -14.59
C ILE A 431 31.10 -22.47 -13.19
N VAL A 432 31.86 -23.26 -12.42
CA VAL A 432 31.59 -23.49 -11.00
C VAL A 432 32.88 -23.29 -10.22
N GLU A 433 32.88 -22.29 -9.34
CA GLU A 433 34.04 -21.90 -8.55
C GLU A 433 33.70 -21.91 -7.06
N ARG A 434 34.71 -22.19 -6.22
CA ARG A 434 34.56 -22.14 -4.77
C ARG A 434 35.10 -20.83 -4.23
N LEU A 435 34.34 -20.16 -3.39
CA LEU A 435 34.77 -18.98 -2.63
C LEU A 435 34.82 -19.30 -1.12
N PRO A 436 35.64 -18.58 -0.34
CA PRO A 436 35.53 -18.56 1.11
C PRO A 436 34.12 -18.16 1.55
N ASN A 437 33.65 -18.72 2.67
CA ASN A 437 32.36 -18.35 3.24
C ASN A 437 32.42 -17.01 3.97
N LEU A 438 32.70 -15.93 3.23
CA LEU A 438 32.88 -14.57 3.76
C LEU A 438 31.98 -13.59 2.99
N GLY A 439 31.31 -12.68 3.69
CA GLY A 439 30.58 -11.56 3.08
C GLY A 439 29.26 -11.88 2.36
N ARG A 440 28.62 -13.02 2.64
CA ARG A 440 27.31 -13.41 2.06
C ARG A 440 27.24 -13.29 0.51
N GLU A 441 26.04 -13.16 -0.06
CA GLU A 441 25.86 -12.92 -1.49
C GLU A 441 26.63 -11.69 -2.01
N GLY A 442 26.71 -10.61 -1.23
CA GLY A 442 27.40 -9.39 -1.64
C GLY A 442 28.88 -9.60 -1.94
N GLY A 443 29.58 -10.36 -1.10
CA GLY A 443 30.97 -10.74 -1.31
C GLY A 443 31.18 -11.58 -2.56
N THR A 444 30.21 -12.45 -2.92
CA THR A 444 30.26 -13.19 -4.18
C THR A 444 30.16 -12.24 -5.39
N TYR A 445 29.21 -11.31 -5.38
CA TYR A 445 29.00 -10.42 -6.52
C TYR A 445 30.16 -9.46 -6.71
N LEU A 446 30.68 -8.88 -5.62
CA LEU A 446 31.88 -8.04 -5.65
C LEU A 446 33.11 -8.82 -6.11
N SER A 447 33.29 -10.06 -5.64
CA SER A 447 34.38 -10.93 -6.10
C SER A 447 34.29 -11.19 -7.61
N HIS A 448 33.10 -11.47 -8.13
CA HIS A 448 32.89 -11.62 -9.57
C HIS A 448 33.27 -10.33 -10.33
N ILE A 449 32.73 -9.17 -9.91
CA ILE A 449 33.00 -7.87 -10.56
C ILE A 449 34.51 -7.57 -10.60
N VAL A 450 35.20 -7.71 -9.46
CA VAL A 450 36.62 -7.37 -9.33
C VAL A 450 37.50 -8.34 -10.12
N THR A 451 37.27 -9.65 -9.99
CA THR A 451 38.11 -10.68 -10.63
C THR A 451 37.87 -10.81 -12.13
N ARG A 452 36.65 -10.52 -12.59
CA ARG A 452 36.25 -10.58 -14.00
C ARG A 452 36.14 -9.20 -14.63
N TRP A 453 36.73 -8.16 -14.04
CA TRP A 453 36.60 -6.76 -14.50
C TRP A 453 36.76 -6.56 -16.01
N ASN A 454 37.70 -7.30 -16.65
CA ASN A 454 37.98 -7.20 -18.08
C ASN A 454 37.20 -8.21 -18.95
N ASP A 455 36.42 -9.10 -18.35
CA ASP A 455 35.63 -10.18 -19.01
C ASP A 455 34.19 -10.25 -18.48
N LEU A 456 33.59 -9.09 -18.20
CA LEU A 456 32.17 -8.98 -17.85
C LEU A 456 31.30 -9.18 -19.11
N ALA A 457 30.16 -9.87 -18.96
CA ALA A 457 29.17 -9.91 -20.03
C ALA A 457 28.52 -8.54 -20.26
N ALA A 458 27.90 -8.33 -21.42
CA ALA A 458 27.19 -7.08 -21.72
C ALA A 458 26.19 -6.71 -20.61
N GLN A 459 25.46 -7.72 -20.14
CA GLN A 459 24.56 -7.66 -19.00
C GLN A 459 24.82 -8.85 -18.08
N THR A 460 24.75 -8.63 -16.78
CA THR A 460 24.95 -9.67 -15.77
C THR A 460 23.78 -9.65 -14.79
N MET A 461 23.14 -10.80 -14.60
CA MET A 461 22.17 -11.04 -13.54
C MET A 461 22.90 -11.58 -12.31
N PHE A 462 22.78 -10.88 -11.19
CA PHE A 462 23.26 -11.32 -9.89
C PHE A 462 22.08 -11.86 -9.09
N ILE A 463 22.17 -13.10 -8.62
CA ILE A 463 21.09 -13.77 -7.92
C ILE A 463 21.59 -14.82 -6.92
N GLN A 464 20.82 -15.07 -5.86
CA GLN A 464 21.08 -16.17 -4.94
C GLN A 464 20.58 -17.50 -5.52
N ALA A 465 21.20 -18.61 -5.11
CA ALA A 465 20.84 -19.98 -5.53
C ALA A 465 19.40 -20.39 -5.17
N HIS A 466 18.79 -19.71 -4.21
CA HIS A 466 17.36 -19.77 -3.92
C HIS A 466 16.76 -18.37 -4.05
N ALA A 467 16.44 -17.96 -5.29
CA ALA A 467 15.85 -16.66 -5.57
C ALA A 467 14.60 -16.40 -4.73
N HIS A 468 14.58 -15.26 -4.07
CA HIS A 468 13.41 -14.83 -3.32
C HIS A 468 12.27 -14.48 -4.28
N ASN A 469 11.06 -14.95 -3.97
CA ASN A 469 9.83 -14.62 -4.71
C ASN A 469 9.93 -14.97 -6.21
N ILE A 470 10.43 -16.17 -6.54
CA ILE A 470 10.62 -16.58 -7.95
C ILE A 470 9.34 -16.45 -8.79
N ARG A 471 8.17 -16.65 -8.18
CA ARG A 471 6.86 -16.51 -8.83
C ARG A 471 6.64 -15.09 -9.38
N GLU A 472 7.07 -14.07 -8.64
CA GLU A 472 6.93 -12.67 -9.01
C GLU A 472 8.16 -12.13 -9.77
N LEU A 473 9.33 -12.73 -9.55
CA LEU A 473 10.59 -12.40 -10.22
C LEU A 473 10.53 -12.71 -11.72
N ILE A 474 10.00 -13.88 -12.11
CA ILE A 474 9.95 -14.28 -13.53
C ILE A 474 9.14 -13.27 -14.38
N PRO A 475 7.90 -12.87 -14.01
CA PRO A 475 7.19 -11.80 -14.70
C PRO A 475 7.93 -10.47 -14.74
N ARG A 476 8.72 -10.13 -13.71
CA ARG A 476 9.56 -8.93 -13.68
C ARG A 476 10.65 -8.98 -14.75
N ILE A 477 11.32 -10.12 -14.93
CA ILE A 477 12.27 -10.31 -16.02
C ILE A 477 11.56 -10.18 -17.37
N ASP A 478 10.47 -10.94 -17.57
CA ASP A 478 9.75 -10.97 -18.86
C ASP A 478 9.22 -9.60 -19.29
N SER A 479 8.79 -8.78 -18.34
CA SER A 479 8.16 -7.49 -18.65
C SER A 479 9.16 -6.35 -18.81
N TYR A 480 10.34 -6.45 -18.19
CA TYR A 480 11.26 -5.31 -18.06
C TYR A 480 12.66 -5.57 -18.64
N LEU A 481 13.17 -6.80 -18.70
CA LEU A 481 14.51 -7.03 -19.24
C LEU A 481 14.53 -6.79 -20.75
N VAL A 482 15.36 -5.83 -21.17
CA VAL A 482 15.54 -5.42 -22.57
C VAL A 482 17.03 -5.24 -22.89
N PRO A 483 17.44 -5.16 -24.18
CA PRO A 483 18.85 -4.95 -24.54
C PRO A 483 19.47 -3.69 -23.93
N GLN A 484 18.66 -2.66 -23.69
CA GLN A 484 19.08 -1.39 -23.11
C GLN A 484 19.05 -1.41 -21.57
N THR A 485 18.76 -2.53 -20.91
CA THR A 485 18.76 -2.60 -19.45
C THR A 485 20.14 -2.27 -18.91
N GLY A 486 20.24 -1.14 -18.20
CA GLY A 486 21.43 -0.71 -17.48
C GLY A 486 21.44 -1.20 -16.04
N MET A 487 20.35 -0.97 -15.31
CA MET A 487 20.14 -1.49 -13.96
C MET A 487 18.67 -1.80 -13.72
N LEU A 488 18.34 -3.09 -13.58
CA LEU A 488 17.00 -3.57 -13.23
C LEU A 488 17.05 -4.25 -11.85
N SER A 489 16.36 -3.68 -10.87
CA SER A 489 16.14 -4.35 -9.59
C SER A 489 15.13 -5.48 -9.76
N LEU A 490 15.47 -6.67 -9.26
CA LEU A 490 14.55 -7.81 -9.18
C LEU A 490 13.94 -7.96 -7.78
N GLY A 491 14.34 -7.10 -6.83
CA GLY A 491 13.73 -6.97 -5.51
C GLY A 491 12.47 -6.09 -5.54
N PHE A 492 11.94 -5.78 -4.36
CA PHE A 492 10.88 -4.78 -4.24
C PHE A 492 11.49 -3.36 -4.29
N SER A 493 10.81 -2.43 -4.98
CA SER A 493 11.32 -1.08 -5.30
C SER A 493 10.59 0.03 -4.52
N GLU A 494 10.24 -0.25 -3.26
CA GLU A 494 9.29 0.58 -2.50
C GLU A 494 9.92 1.49 -1.45
N SER A 495 11.21 1.30 -1.13
CA SER A 495 11.86 2.01 -0.02
C SER A 495 12.83 3.05 -0.55
N THR A 496 12.54 4.32 -0.27
CA THR A 496 13.46 5.43 -0.47
C THR A 496 13.80 6.06 0.86
N CYS A 497 15.03 6.52 1.01
CA CYS A 497 15.49 7.23 2.21
C CYS A 497 16.12 8.58 1.82
N SER A 498 16.35 9.45 2.81
CA SER A 498 17.18 10.64 2.63
C SER A 498 18.66 10.24 2.62
N CYS A 499 19.47 10.88 1.78
CA CYS A 499 20.88 10.50 1.62
C CYS A 499 21.69 10.57 2.92
N ASN A 500 21.52 11.61 3.75
CA ASN A 500 22.30 11.78 4.99
C ASN A 500 21.65 11.13 6.22
N ASN A 501 20.38 10.71 6.11
CA ASN A 501 19.66 10.01 7.17
C ASN A 501 18.93 8.82 6.55
N CYS A 502 19.72 7.84 6.10
CA CYS A 502 19.18 6.75 5.34
C CYS A 502 18.80 5.56 6.23
N GLY A 503 17.59 5.03 6.04
CA GLY A 503 17.11 3.84 6.74
C GLY A 503 15.89 3.23 6.06
N ASP A 504 15.40 2.12 6.60
CA ASP A 504 14.21 1.43 6.11
C ASP A 504 13.27 0.90 7.19
N ARG A 505 12.06 0.51 6.75
CA ARG A 505 11.01 -0.08 7.59
C ARG A 505 11.34 -1.44 8.21
N PHE A 506 12.51 -2.00 7.92
CA PHE A 506 12.96 -3.27 8.51
C PHE A 506 13.99 -3.05 9.62
N GLY A 507 14.16 -1.79 10.06
CA GLY A 507 15.08 -1.43 11.14
C GLY A 507 16.54 -1.49 10.70
N TRP A 508 16.83 -1.18 9.44
CA TRP A 508 18.17 -0.86 8.98
C TRP A 508 18.36 0.65 8.91
N THR A 509 19.51 1.13 9.39
CA THR A 509 19.97 2.51 9.34
C THR A 509 21.40 2.54 8.80
N ASP A 510 21.76 3.61 8.08
CA ASP A 510 23.10 3.80 7.54
C ASP A 510 24.08 4.34 8.60
N ASP A 511 24.34 3.53 9.63
CA ASP A 511 25.16 3.94 10.77
C ASP A 511 26.63 4.23 10.38
N TRP A 512 27.07 3.70 9.24
CA TRP A 512 28.42 3.92 8.70
C TRP A 512 28.54 5.15 7.80
N ALA A 513 27.45 5.90 7.57
CA ALA A 513 27.39 6.97 6.56
C ALA A 513 27.90 6.51 5.17
N MET A 514 27.64 5.24 4.82
CA MET A 514 28.10 4.64 3.59
C MET A 514 27.39 5.25 2.38
N VAL A 515 26.10 5.55 2.50
CA VAL A 515 25.28 6.14 1.43
C VAL A 515 25.83 7.50 0.98
N PRO A 516 26.02 8.50 1.86
CA PRO A 516 26.55 9.80 1.44
C PRO A 516 27.99 9.70 0.94
N SER A 517 28.85 8.88 1.56
CA SER A 517 30.24 8.68 1.11
C SER A 517 30.33 8.01 -0.27
N LEU A 518 29.51 6.99 -0.53
CA LEU A 518 29.45 6.34 -1.86
C LEU A 518 28.88 7.30 -2.89
N TYR A 519 27.85 8.07 -2.55
CA TYR A 519 27.27 9.05 -3.46
C TYR A 519 28.32 10.07 -3.91
N GLU A 520 29.07 10.65 -2.97
CA GLU A 520 30.15 11.58 -3.28
C GLU A 520 31.25 10.94 -4.13
N SER A 521 31.63 9.71 -3.82
CA SER A 521 32.65 8.97 -4.57
C SER A 521 32.22 8.67 -6.02
N ILE A 522 30.93 8.45 -6.26
CA ILE A 522 30.38 8.09 -7.57
C ILE A 522 30.13 9.35 -8.41
N TYR A 523 29.56 10.39 -7.82
CA TYR A 523 29.10 11.58 -8.55
C TYR A 523 30.02 12.80 -8.41
N GLY A 524 31.08 12.72 -7.60
CA GLY A 524 32.04 13.81 -7.37
C GLY A 524 31.41 15.03 -6.66
N SER A 525 30.24 14.86 -6.05
CA SER A 525 29.50 15.90 -5.34
C SER A 525 28.76 15.29 -4.16
N SER A 526 28.71 16.02 -3.04
CA SER A 526 27.95 15.59 -1.87
C SER A 526 26.45 15.65 -2.14
N CYS A 527 25.71 14.72 -1.54
CA CYS A 527 24.26 14.73 -1.54
C CYS A 527 23.70 15.64 -0.45
N THR A 528 22.39 15.91 -0.51
CA THR A 528 21.66 16.70 0.50
C THR A 528 20.56 15.86 1.14
N ASP A 529 19.94 16.37 2.19
CA ASP A 529 18.78 15.70 2.83
C ASP A 529 17.58 15.58 1.88
N SER A 530 17.53 16.42 0.85
CA SER A 530 16.51 16.36 -0.21
C SER A 530 16.78 15.28 -1.26
N THR A 531 18.02 14.78 -1.33
CA THR A 531 18.42 13.72 -2.26
C THR A 531 17.85 12.40 -1.77
N LYS A 532 16.92 11.84 -2.55
CA LYS A 532 16.33 10.53 -2.27
C LYS A 532 17.17 9.42 -2.84
N ILE A 533 17.36 8.37 -2.06
CA ILE A 533 18.10 7.17 -2.45
C ILE A 533 17.13 5.99 -2.41
N LEU A 534 16.90 5.37 -3.57
CA LEU A 534 16.17 4.12 -3.70
C LEU A 534 17.05 2.96 -3.23
N LEU A 535 16.56 2.25 -2.21
CA LEU A 535 17.24 1.10 -1.64
C LEU A 535 16.97 -0.17 -2.46
N SER A 536 18.00 -1.01 -2.58
CA SER A 536 17.88 -2.35 -3.16
C SER A 536 17.65 -3.41 -2.07
N TYR A 537 17.00 -4.51 -2.45
CA TYR A 537 16.65 -5.59 -1.53
C TYR A 537 16.83 -6.97 -2.16
N LYS A 538 17.02 -7.98 -1.30
CA LYS A 538 17.15 -9.39 -1.64
C LYS A 538 18.40 -9.74 -2.47
N GLY A 539 19.28 -8.77 -2.74
CA GLY A 539 20.51 -9.00 -3.50
C GLY A 539 20.28 -9.64 -4.86
N GLN A 540 19.19 -9.28 -5.55
CA GLN A 540 18.85 -9.80 -6.87
C GLN A 540 18.59 -8.65 -7.85
N PHE A 541 19.43 -8.54 -8.88
CA PHE A 541 19.39 -7.45 -9.85
C PHE A 541 20.11 -7.82 -11.16
N ILE A 542 19.88 -7.05 -12.20
CA ILE A 542 20.59 -7.13 -13.48
C ILE A 542 21.28 -5.81 -13.72
N ALA A 543 22.56 -5.84 -14.06
CA ALA A 543 23.33 -4.65 -14.38
C ALA A 543 24.14 -4.81 -15.68
N SER A 544 24.32 -3.72 -16.41
CA SER A 544 25.19 -3.68 -17.58
C SER A 544 26.66 -3.54 -17.19
N ALA A 545 27.56 -4.11 -17.98
CA ALA A 545 29.00 -3.89 -17.80
C ALA A 545 29.37 -2.40 -17.94
N ARG A 546 28.65 -1.64 -18.78
CA ARG A 546 28.87 -0.19 -18.97
C ARG A 546 28.68 0.58 -17.67
N ARG A 547 27.65 0.24 -16.88
CA ARG A 547 27.40 0.86 -15.56
C ARG A 547 28.33 0.34 -14.48
N ILE A 548 28.56 -0.98 -14.43
CA ILE A 548 29.52 -1.57 -13.47
C ILE A 548 30.88 -0.88 -13.62
N ARG A 549 31.36 -0.74 -14.85
CA ARG A 549 32.65 -0.12 -15.19
C ARG A 549 32.61 1.41 -15.26
N GLY A 550 31.42 2.00 -15.11
CA GLY A 550 31.22 3.44 -15.12
C GLY A 550 31.79 4.14 -13.89
N ILE A 551 32.01 3.41 -12.80
CA ILE A 551 32.65 3.89 -11.57
C ILE A 551 34.02 3.22 -11.36
N SER A 552 34.84 3.80 -10.49
CA SER A 552 36.18 3.27 -10.20
C SER A 552 36.13 1.83 -9.69
N ARG A 553 36.98 0.96 -10.27
CA ARG A 553 37.19 -0.41 -9.79
C ARG A 553 37.55 -0.44 -8.30
N GLY A 554 38.30 0.56 -7.83
CA GLY A 554 38.72 0.66 -6.43
C GLY A 554 37.55 0.69 -5.44
N ILE A 555 36.40 1.28 -5.83
CA ILE A 555 35.20 1.29 -4.98
C ILE A 555 34.72 -0.14 -4.71
N TYR A 556 34.70 -1.00 -5.74
CA TYR A 556 34.32 -2.41 -5.57
C TYR A 556 35.35 -3.20 -4.78
N GLU A 557 36.65 -2.90 -4.93
CA GLU A 557 37.73 -3.55 -4.19
C GLU A 557 37.68 -3.19 -2.70
N ASP A 558 37.42 -1.94 -2.36
CA ASP A 558 37.26 -1.47 -0.98
C ASP A 558 36.04 -2.11 -0.32
N LEU A 559 34.91 -2.15 -1.02
CA LEU A 559 33.70 -2.84 -0.53
C LEU A 559 33.93 -4.34 -0.37
N LEU A 560 34.64 -4.99 -1.31
CA LEU A 560 34.97 -6.41 -1.23
C LEU A 560 35.85 -6.69 -0.01
N SER A 561 36.87 -5.86 0.20
CA SER A 561 37.76 -5.95 1.36
C SER A 561 36.98 -5.80 2.67
N ALA A 562 36.10 -4.80 2.76
CA ALA A 562 35.30 -4.53 3.95
C ALA A 562 34.30 -5.65 4.28
N ILE A 563 33.57 -6.17 3.28
CA ILE A 563 32.52 -7.18 3.47
C ILE A 563 33.09 -8.59 3.68
N THR A 564 34.31 -8.87 3.20
CA THR A 564 34.97 -10.18 3.38
C THR A 564 35.99 -10.18 4.50
N SER A 565 36.14 -9.06 5.21
CA SER A 565 37.03 -9.00 6.37
C SER A 565 36.57 -9.97 7.46
N GLU A 566 37.51 -10.56 8.19
CA GLU A 566 37.20 -11.35 9.38
C GLU A 566 37.21 -10.50 10.66
N SER A 567 37.71 -9.26 10.59
CA SER A 567 37.84 -8.35 11.72
C SER A 567 37.95 -6.88 11.28
N GLY A 568 38.03 -5.93 12.22
CA GLY A 568 38.23 -4.52 11.92
C GLY A 568 36.95 -3.68 11.95
N TRP A 569 36.95 -2.55 11.25
CA TRP A 569 35.91 -1.52 11.40
C TRP A 569 34.51 -1.98 10.96
N SER A 570 34.42 -2.90 10.00
CA SER A 570 33.13 -3.47 9.53
C SER A 570 32.49 -4.41 10.55
N HIS A 571 33.24 -4.79 11.59
CA HIS A 571 32.83 -5.63 12.72
C HIS A 571 32.85 -4.88 14.07
N ASP A 572 32.87 -3.54 14.03
CA ASP A 572 32.89 -2.72 15.24
C ASP A 572 31.58 -2.88 16.03
N SER A 573 31.70 -3.33 17.28
CA SER A 573 30.58 -3.58 18.20
C SER A 573 29.65 -2.39 18.43
N ARG A 574 30.07 -1.18 18.07
CA ARG A 574 29.23 0.03 18.13
C ARG A 574 28.16 0.07 17.03
N PHE A 575 28.41 -0.59 15.90
CA PHE A 575 27.57 -0.51 14.70
C PHE A 575 26.98 -1.87 14.29
N VAL A 576 27.51 -2.97 14.80
CA VAL A 576 27.06 -4.32 14.42
C VAL A 576 26.04 -4.92 15.37
N LYS A 577 25.19 -5.80 14.85
CA LYS A 577 24.17 -6.54 15.62
C LYS A 577 24.80 -7.74 16.34
N GLU A 578 24.13 -8.29 17.36
CA GLU A 578 24.64 -9.41 18.17
C GLU A 578 25.00 -10.68 17.37
N ASN A 579 24.44 -10.86 16.18
CA ASN A 579 24.64 -12.02 15.30
C ASN A 579 25.64 -11.77 14.16
N ASP A 580 26.46 -10.72 14.29
CA ASP A 580 27.50 -10.36 13.34
C ASP A 580 28.61 -11.43 13.27
N SER A 581 29.02 -11.77 12.06
CA SER A 581 30.07 -12.76 11.79
C SER A 581 30.65 -12.57 10.40
N PRO A 582 31.86 -13.08 10.10
CA PRO A 582 32.46 -12.92 8.77
C PRO A 582 31.64 -13.54 7.63
N ASP A 583 30.88 -14.60 7.89
CA ASP A 583 29.98 -15.23 6.92
C ASP A 583 28.59 -14.56 6.84
N ASN A 584 28.19 -13.85 7.90
CA ASN A 584 26.97 -13.05 7.98
C ASN A 584 27.23 -11.64 8.55
N PRO A 585 28.00 -10.78 7.87
CA PRO A 585 28.36 -9.48 8.41
C PRO A 585 27.19 -8.51 8.32
N SER A 586 27.03 -7.69 9.36
CA SER A 586 26.06 -6.59 9.45
C SER A 586 26.25 -5.62 8.30
N PHE A 587 27.51 -5.33 7.96
CA PHE A 587 27.88 -4.51 6.80
C PHE A 587 27.38 -5.10 5.46
N GLY A 588 27.24 -6.44 5.37
CA GLY A 588 26.69 -7.09 4.19
C GLY A 588 25.22 -6.72 3.93
N PHE A 589 24.45 -6.45 4.98
CA PHE A 589 23.10 -5.91 4.82
C PHE A 589 23.16 -4.50 4.22
N SER A 590 24.08 -3.64 4.67
CA SER A 590 24.26 -2.30 4.09
C SER A 590 24.61 -2.36 2.60
N VAL A 591 25.54 -3.25 2.20
CA VAL A 591 25.90 -3.44 0.78
C VAL A 591 24.69 -3.87 -0.06
N GLU A 592 23.81 -4.74 0.47
CA GLU A 592 22.57 -5.14 -0.22
C GLU A 592 21.67 -3.94 -0.54
N ARG A 593 21.70 -2.86 0.26
CA ARG A 593 20.83 -1.68 0.10
C ARG A 593 21.33 -0.70 -0.95
N VAL A 594 22.59 -0.77 -1.35
CA VAL A 594 23.24 0.23 -2.21
C VAL A 594 23.59 -0.25 -3.61
N TRP A 595 23.14 -1.43 -4.04
CA TRP A 595 23.35 -1.90 -5.43
C TRP A 595 22.77 -0.92 -6.45
N GLY A 596 21.61 -0.32 -6.16
CA GLY A 596 21.03 0.73 -6.99
C GLY A 596 21.95 1.96 -7.12
N LEU A 597 22.65 2.32 -6.05
CA LEU A 597 23.56 3.47 -6.02
C LEU A 597 24.84 3.17 -6.80
N LEU A 598 25.45 2.00 -6.58
CA LEU A 598 26.63 1.54 -7.31
C LEU A 598 26.40 1.48 -8.83
N MET A 599 25.19 1.06 -9.24
CA MET A 599 24.79 1.02 -10.65
C MET A 599 24.19 2.36 -11.14
N GLN A 600 24.32 3.44 -10.36
CA GLN A 600 23.92 4.80 -10.70
C GLN A 600 22.44 4.92 -11.11
N CYS A 601 21.57 4.22 -10.38
CA CYS A 601 20.13 4.16 -10.61
C CYS A 601 19.30 4.52 -9.36
N ALA A 602 19.91 4.60 -8.18
CA ALA A 602 19.19 4.84 -6.93
C ALA A 602 18.54 6.23 -6.83
N SER A 603 19.07 7.23 -7.53
CA SER A 603 18.61 8.61 -7.42
C SER A 603 17.61 9.01 -8.52
N ASP A 604 17.09 8.06 -9.29
CA ASP A 604 16.04 8.31 -10.28
C ASP A 604 14.65 8.18 -9.62
N ASP A 605 13.97 9.31 -9.41
CA ASP A 605 12.64 9.34 -8.79
C ASP A 605 11.59 8.59 -9.63
N ARG A 606 11.83 8.46 -10.94
CA ARG A 606 10.93 7.78 -11.86
C ARG A 606 10.88 6.29 -11.54
N VAL A 607 12.04 5.68 -11.29
CA VAL A 607 12.13 4.27 -10.90
C VAL A 607 11.51 4.07 -9.51
N SER A 608 11.87 4.93 -8.56
CA SER A 608 11.39 4.82 -7.19
C SER A 608 9.89 5.08 -7.04
N THR A 609 9.27 5.81 -7.98
CA THR A 609 7.84 6.17 -7.94
C THR A 609 6.99 5.30 -8.84
N LYS A 610 7.39 5.05 -10.09
CA LYS A 610 6.55 4.37 -11.09
C LYS A 610 6.67 2.87 -11.08
N CYS A 611 7.76 2.32 -10.55
CA CYS A 611 7.94 0.88 -10.55
C CYS A 611 6.81 0.19 -9.76
N PRO A 612 6.01 -0.68 -10.39
CA PRO A 612 4.99 -1.44 -9.67
C PRO A 612 5.60 -2.39 -8.64
N SER A 613 4.79 -2.81 -7.67
CA SER A 613 5.15 -3.91 -6.79
C SER A 613 5.35 -5.20 -7.58
N LEU A 614 6.06 -6.15 -6.97
CA LEU A 614 6.27 -7.48 -7.54
C LEU A 614 4.94 -8.20 -7.83
N LEU A 615 3.95 -8.03 -6.97
CA LEU A 615 2.61 -8.62 -7.13
C LEU A 615 1.81 -7.95 -8.26
N SER A 616 1.91 -6.63 -8.40
CA SER A 616 1.17 -5.88 -9.40
C SER A 616 1.66 -6.14 -10.82
N GLY A 617 2.98 -6.28 -11.00
CA GLY A 617 3.59 -6.46 -12.32
C GLY A 617 3.37 -5.25 -13.25
N MET A 618 3.80 -5.36 -14.52
CA MET A 618 3.59 -4.29 -15.50
C MET A 618 2.09 -4.12 -15.77
N LYS A 619 1.60 -2.88 -15.63
CA LYS A 619 0.19 -2.52 -15.84
C LYS A 619 -0.03 -1.89 -17.20
N THR A 620 -1.30 -1.76 -17.59
CA THR A 620 -1.71 -1.06 -18.81
C THR A 620 -1.15 0.37 -18.82
N GLY A 621 -0.35 0.70 -19.83
CA GLY A 621 0.30 2.00 -19.95
C GLY A 621 1.62 2.14 -19.18
N GLY A 622 2.13 1.06 -18.59
CA GLY A 622 3.49 1.01 -18.03
C GLY A 622 4.56 0.99 -19.10
N ASP A 623 5.75 1.47 -18.76
CA ASP A 623 6.94 1.53 -19.60
C ASP A 623 8.05 0.65 -19.04
N VAL A 624 8.90 0.09 -19.91
CA VAL A 624 10.04 -0.73 -19.46
C VAL A 624 10.99 0.07 -18.57
N GLY A 625 11.12 1.38 -18.75
CA GLY A 625 11.93 2.23 -17.89
C GLY A 625 11.27 2.60 -16.55
N ASP A 626 10.09 2.07 -16.21
CA ASP A 626 9.45 2.37 -14.92
C ASP A 626 10.13 1.66 -13.75
N CYS A 627 10.84 0.55 -13.99
CA CYS A 627 11.51 -0.26 -12.96
C CYS A 627 13.03 -0.37 -13.10
N GLN A 628 13.62 0.36 -14.04
CA GLN A 628 15.04 0.25 -14.33
C GLN A 628 15.58 1.55 -14.89
N CYS A 629 16.89 1.71 -14.77
CA CYS A 629 17.62 2.71 -15.54
C CYS A 629 18.11 2.06 -16.83
N LEU A 630 17.76 2.68 -17.95
CA LEU A 630 18.19 2.23 -19.26
C LEU A 630 19.54 2.87 -19.62
N ASP A 631 20.39 2.11 -20.28
CA ASP A 631 21.56 2.64 -20.98
C ASP A 631 21.08 3.09 -22.35
N SER A 632 20.69 4.36 -22.46
CA SER A 632 20.42 4.95 -23.77
C SER A 632 21.67 4.81 -24.65
N GLN A 633 21.46 4.44 -25.91
CA GLN A 633 22.53 4.48 -26.92
C GLN A 633 22.96 5.91 -27.20
#